data_AF-A0A3R6JZ35-F1
#
_entry.id   AF-A0A3R6JZ35-F1
#
_cell.length_a   1.000
_cell.length_b   1.000
_cell.length_c   1.000
_cell.angle_alpha   90.00
_cell.angle_beta   90.00
_cell.angle_gamma   90.00
#
_symmetry.space_group_name_H-M   'P 1'
#
loop_
_entity.id
_entity.type
_entity.pdbx_description
1 polymer ?
#
loop_
_entity_poly.entity_id
_entity_poly.type
_entity_poly.pdbx_seq_one_letter_code
_entity_poly.pdbx_strand_id
1 'polypeptide(L)'
;MRNYFNRNTKLYGDNVISAAFHADETTPHIHFIVIPIDERGHLNANGYLGGPHIMRKLQSDYSKYMDDLYGLKRGVMYSSGKREDIRKFYGAMNSAYEEYHAPEIIPGESLKQYKERVEQLIKTMNMEKFVLLKRIEQEKNKCCQ
;
A
#
# COMPACT_ATOMS: atom_id res chain seq x y z
N MET A 1 -9.85 13.68 -14.10
CA MET A 1 -10.76 12.85 -13.27
C MET A 1 -12.21 13.33 -13.30
N ARG A 2 -12.51 14.62 -13.08
CA ARG A 2 -13.89 15.14 -13.12
C ARG A 2 -14.67 14.73 -14.40
N ASN A 3 -14.05 14.86 -15.58
CA ASN A 3 -14.65 14.44 -16.85
C ASN A 3 -14.92 12.92 -16.97
N TYR A 4 -14.20 12.08 -16.23
CA TYR A 4 -14.41 10.63 -16.27
C TYR A 4 -15.72 10.25 -15.59
N PHE A 5 -16.01 10.88 -14.45
CA PHE A 5 -17.24 10.65 -13.70
C PHE A 5 -18.43 11.42 -14.30
N ASN A 6 -18.17 12.47 -15.07
CA ASN A 6 -19.18 13.32 -15.68
C ASN A 6 -19.42 12.98 -17.15
N ARG A 7 -20.21 11.92 -17.42
CA ARG A 7 -20.44 11.47 -18.79
C ARG A 7 -21.44 12.32 -19.59
N ASN A 8 -22.39 12.98 -18.93
CA ASN A 8 -23.35 13.85 -19.59
C ASN A 8 -23.76 15.04 -18.71
N THR A 9 -22.86 16.02 -18.61
CA THR A 9 -23.04 17.22 -17.78
C THR A 9 -24.15 18.14 -18.25
N LYS A 10 -24.47 18.12 -19.55
CA LYS A 10 -25.50 18.99 -20.12
C LYS A 10 -26.91 18.63 -19.65
N LEU A 11 -27.19 17.33 -19.48
CA LEU A 11 -28.51 16.84 -19.07
C LEU A 11 -28.60 16.54 -17.57
N TYR A 12 -27.53 16.03 -16.96
CA TYR A 12 -27.58 15.52 -15.57
C TYR A 12 -26.65 16.26 -14.60
N GLY A 13 -25.92 17.27 -15.07
CA GLY A 13 -25.04 18.07 -14.22
C GLY A 13 -23.74 17.36 -13.81
N ASP A 14 -23.20 17.76 -12.65
CA ASP A 14 -21.97 17.18 -12.10
C ASP A 14 -22.30 15.94 -11.27
N ASN A 15 -21.69 14.81 -11.62
CA ASN A 15 -21.82 13.57 -10.88
C ASN A 15 -20.93 13.56 -9.63
N VAL A 16 -19.94 14.46 -9.53
CA VAL A 16 -19.10 14.62 -8.33
C VAL A 16 -19.77 15.63 -7.39
N ILE A 17 -20.33 15.16 -6.29
CA ILE A 17 -21.14 15.98 -5.38
C ILE A 17 -20.31 16.61 -4.27
N SER A 18 -19.27 15.91 -3.81
CA SER A 18 -18.42 16.39 -2.73
C SER A 18 -16.99 15.92 -2.89
N ALA A 19 -16.07 16.78 -2.47
CA ALA A 19 -14.65 16.49 -2.31
C ALA A 19 -14.21 17.04 -0.94
N ALA A 20 -13.87 16.16 -0.01
CA ALA A 20 -13.40 16.52 1.33
C ALA A 20 -11.92 16.20 1.43
N PHE A 21 -11.10 17.19 1.75
CA PHE A 21 -9.66 17.03 1.96
C PHE A 21 -9.36 16.98 3.45
N HIS A 22 -8.74 15.88 3.89
CA HIS A 22 -8.30 15.69 5.27
C HIS A 22 -6.78 15.85 5.32
N ALA A 23 -6.31 16.86 6.06
CA ALA A 23 -4.89 17.18 6.26
C ALA A 23 -4.48 17.07 7.74
N ASP A 24 -5.43 16.74 8.60
CA ASP A 24 -5.32 16.59 10.05
C ASP A 24 -5.01 15.14 10.46
N GLU A 25 -4.93 14.21 9.51
CA GLU A 25 -4.59 12.81 9.72
C GLU A 25 -3.13 12.50 9.33
N THR A 26 -2.60 11.34 9.74
CA THR A 26 -1.20 10.92 9.49
C THR A 26 -0.80 10.98 8.02
N THR A 27 -1.72 10.65 7.12
CA THR A 27 -1.52 10.75 5.67
C THR A 27 -2.62 11.63 5.09
N PRO A 28 -2.27 12.81 4.55
CA PRO A 28 -3.24 13.67 3.88
C PRO A 28 -3.94 12.93 2.75
N HIS A 29 -5.28 12.96 2.72
CA HIS A 29 -6.06 12.27 1.71
C HIS A 29 -7.36 13.00 1.37
N ILE A 30 -7.96 12.65 0.23
CA ILE A 30 -9.19 13.27 -0.27
C ILE A 30 -10.27 12.19 -0.42
N HIS A 31 -11.46 12.46 0.11
CA HIS A 31 -12.68 11.68 -0.14
C HIS A 31 -13.52 12.33 -1.22
N PHE A 32 -13.94 11.54 -2.21
CA PHE A 32 -14.88 12.00 -3.24
C PHE A 32 -16.20 11.24 -3.13
N ILE A 33 -17.31 11.96 -3.16
CA ILE A 33 -18.65 11.39 -3.28
C ILE A 33 -19.12 11.59 -4.71
N VAL A 34 -19.39 10.48 -5.41
CA VAL A 34 -19.81 10.47 -6.81
C VAL A 34 -21.12 9.71 -6.97
N ILE A 35 -22.11 10.33 -7.61
CA ILE A 35 -23.36 9.68 -8.00
C ILE A 35 -23.18 9.14 -9.42
N PRO A 36 -23.21 7.81 -9.65
CA PRO A 36 -22.83 7.23 -10.93
C PRO A 36 -23.98 7.25 -11.93
N ILE A 37 -24.39 8.44 -12.39
CA ILE A 37 -25.40 8.60 -13.44
C ILE A 37 -24.72 8.43 -14.81
N ASP A 38 -25.20 7.51 -15.64
CA ASP A 38 -24.69 7.34 -17.00
C ASP A 38 -25.26 8.34 -18.00
N GLU A 39 -24.84 8.23 -19.27
CA GLU A 39 -25.26 9.13 -20.34
C GLU A 39 -26.77 9.08 -20.63
N ARG A 40 -27.45 8.03 -20.17
CA ARG A 40 -28.88 7.78 -20.34
C ARG A 40 -29.68 8.21 -19.10
N GLY A 41 -29.03 8.70 -18.06
CA GLY A 41 -29.67 9.14 -16.82
C GLY A 41 -29.89 8.03 -15.80
N HIS A 42 -29.30 6.85 -15.99
CA HIS A 42 -29.48 5.73 -15.06
C HIS A 42 -28.36 5.66 -14.03
N LEU A 43 -28.71 5.23 -12.81
CA LEU A 43 -27.74 4.86 -11.78
C LEU A 43 -27.01 3.58 -12.21
N ASN A 44 -25.79 3.74 -12.70
CA ASN A 44 -25.02 2.68 -13.33
C ASN A 44 -23.56 2.69 -12.85
N ALA A 45 -23.34 2.30 -11.60
CA ALA A 45 -21.99 2.14 -11.05
C ALA A 45 -21.14 1.13 -11.84
N ASN A 46 -21.77 0.09 -12.39
CA ASN A 46 -21.09 -0.94 -13.18
C ASN A 46 -20.42 -0.36 -14.42
N GLY A 47 -21.01 0.64 -15.07
CA GLY A 47 -20.40 1.35 -16.18
C GLY A 47 -19.08 2.04 -15.82
N TYR A 48 -18.92 2.46 -14.56
CA TYR A 48 -17.73 3.18 -14.06
C TYR A 48 -16.69 2.25 -13.39
N LEU A 49 -17.14 1.21 -12.68
CA LEU A 49 -16.26 0.39 -11.81
C LEU A 49 -16.38 -1.12 -12.07
N GLY A 50 -17.17 -1.52 -13.07
CA GLY A 50 -17.65 -2.89 -13.26
C GLY A 50 -16.64 -3.94 -13.68
N GLY A 51 -15.36 -3.62 -13.75
CA GLY A 51 -14.37 -4.62 -14.16
C GLY A 51 -12.92 -4.26 -13.83
N PRO A 52 -12.06 -5.27 -13.63
CA PRO A 52 -10.64 -5.07 -13.40
C PRO A 52 -9.95 -4.26 -14.51
N HIS A 53 -10.37 -4.42 -15.76
CA HIS A 53 -9.84 -3.64 -16.88
C HIS A 53 -10.13 -2.14 -16.73
N ILE A 54 -11.38 -1.79 -16.37
CA ILE A 54 -11.79 -0.39 -16.18
C ILE A 54 -11.03 0.24 -15.03
N MET A 55 -10.94 -0.46 -13.88
CA MET A 55 -10.20 0.03 -12.72
C MET A 55 -8.70 0.18 -13.00
N ARG A 56 -8.09 -0.77 -13.72
CA ARG A 56 -6.68 -0.66 -14.13
C ARG A 56 -6.46 0.55 -15.04
N LYS A 57 -7.37 0.80 -15.98
CA LYS A 57 -7.31 1.97 -16.87
C LYS A 57 -7.45 3.26 -16.05
N LEU A 58 -8.44 3.34 -15.16
CA LEU A 58 -8.65 4.49 -14.29
C LEU A 58 -7.41 4.81 -13.44
N GLN A 59 -6.79 3.79 -12.83
CA GLN A 59 -5.56 3.95 -12.07
C GLN A 59 -4.40 4.47 -12.94
N SER A 60 -4.24 3.93 -14.15
CA SER A 60 -3.20 4.36 -15.09
C SER A 60 -3.41 5.78 -15.58
N ASP A 61 -4.65 6.14 -15.93
CA ASP A 61 -5.01 7.48 -16.40
C ASP A 61 -4.80 8.53 -15.29
N TYR A 62 -5.20 8.20 -14.06
CA TYR A 62 -4.94 9.04 -12.89
C TYR A 62 -3.44 9.22 -12.65
N SER A 63 -2.67 8.13 -12.72
CA SER A 63 -1.22 8.18 -12.49
C SER A 63 -0.52 9.02 -13.54
N LYS A 64 -0.90 8.94 -14.83
CA LYS A 64 -0.35 9.81 -15.88
C LYS A 64 -0.56 11.29 -15.55
N TYR A 65 -1.78 11.65 -15.17
CA TYR A 65 -2.11 13.04 -14.81
C TYR A 65 -1.29 13.54 -13.62
N MET A 66 -1.04 12.68 -12.63
CA MET A 66 -0.26 13.03 -11.44
C MET A 66 1.25 12.99 -11.68
N ASP A 67 1.74 12.18 -12.62
CA ASP A 67 3.14 12.18 -13.04
C ASP A 67 3.48 13.47 -13.78
N ASP A 68 2.64 13.86 -14.74
CA ASP A 68 2.81 15.08 -15.54
C ASP A 68 2.82 16.37 -14.69
N LEU A 69 2.05 16.39 -13.59
CA LEU A 69 1.91 17.56 -12.73
C LEU A 69 2.81 17.56 -11.49
N TYR A 70 3.03 16.39 -10.89
CA TYR A 70 3.65 16.26 -9.57
C TYR A 70 4.74 15.18 -9.51
N GLY A 71 5.06 14.51 -10.62
CA GLY A 71 6.05 13.43 -10.68
C GLY A 71 5.66 12.15 -9.92
N LEU A 72 4.36 11.99 -9.62
CA LEU A 72 3.86 10.82 -8.90
C LEU A 72 3.65 9.64 -9.86
N LYS A 73 4.50 8.62 -9.70
CA LYS A 73 4.48 7.43 -10.56
C LYS A 73 3.35 6.48 -10.21
N ARG A 74 2.92 5.72 -11.22
CA ARG A 74 1.95 4.63 -11.09
C ARG A 74 2.47 3.54 -10.14
N GLY A 75 1.59 3.01 -9.30
CA GLY A 75 1.86 1.78 -8.54
C GLY A 75 2.09 0.56 -9.44
N VAL A 76 2.63 -0.52 -8.86
CA VAL A 76 2.93 -1.77 -9.58
C VAL A 76 1.67 -2.35 -10.22
N MET A 77 1.71 -2.67 -11.51
CA MET A 77 0.59 -3.29 -12.21
C MET A 77 0.45 -4.76 -11.81
N TYR A 78 -0.78 -5.24 -11.69
CA TYR A 78 -1.07 -6.61 -11.23
C TYR A 78 -0.52 -6.93 -9.83
N SER A 79 -0.40 -5.91 -8.96
CA SER A 79 -0.04 -6.14 -7.57
C SER A 79 -1.02 -7.11 -6.93
N SER A 80 -0.51 -8.27 -6.50
CA SER A 80 -1.28 -9.35 -5.85
C SER A 80 -1.52 -9.11 -4.36
N GLY A 81 -1.03 -8.00 -3.80
CA GLY A 81 -1.21 -7.64 -2.39
C GLY A 81 -2.68 -7.48 -2.04
N LYS A 82 -3.19 -8.30 -1.12
CA LYS A 82 -4.56 -8.17 -0.61
C LYS A 82 -4.58 -7.03 0.40
N ARG A 83 -5.70 -6.29 0.44
CA ARG A 83 -5.90 -5.18 1.40
C ARG A 83 -5.75 -5.62 2.87
N GLU A 84 -6.07 -6.88 3.17
CA GLU A 84 -5.85 -7.50 4.49
C GLU A 84 -4.37 -7.65 4.85
N ASP A 85 -3.49 -7.79 3.86
CA ASP A 85 -2.06 -8.02 4.10
C ASP A 85 -1.42 -6.81 4.76
N ILE A 86 -1.95 -5.59 4.55
CA ILE A 86 -1.40 -4.38 5.16
C ILE A 86 -1.64 -4.37 6.68
N ARG A 87 -2.85 -4.68 7.15
CA ARG A 87 -3.14 -4.73 8.60
C ARG A 87 -2.40 -5.88 9.26
N LYS A 88 -2.36 -7.05 8.60
CA LYS A 88 -1.57 -8.21 9.05
C LYS A 88 -0.08 -7.91 9.05
N PHE A 89 0.41 -7.15 8.07
CA PHE A 89 1.81 -6.72 7.99
C PHE A 89 2.17 -5.79 9.14
N TYR A 90 1.37 -4.75 9.42
CA TYR A 90 1.61 -3.89 10.58
C TYR A 90 1.48 -4.65 11.90
N GLY A 91 0.53 -5.58 12.00
CA GLY A 91 0.42 -6.47 13.17
C GLY A 91 1.66 -7.35 13.36
N ALA A 92 2.09 -8.05 12.31
CA ALA A 92 3.27 -8.91 12.33
C ALA A 92 4.56 -8.12 12.59
N MET A 93 4.67 -6.92 12.02
CA MET A 93 5.80 -6.04 12.26
C MET A 93 5.86 -5.61 13.72
N ASN A 94 4.74 -5.21 14.32
CA ASN A 94 4.68 -4.83 15.73
C ASN A 94 5.01 -6.02 16.65
N SER A 95 4.49 -7.21 16.37
CA SER A 95 4.84 -8.42 17.13
C SER A 95 6.33 -8.77 17.02
N ALA A 96 6.93 -8.65 15.83
CA ALA A 96 8.36 -8.88 15.64
C ALA A 96 9.23 -7.86 16.41
N TYR A 97 8.76 -6.62 16.55
CA TYR A 97 9.42 -5.61 17.40
C TYR A 97 9.38 -5.97 18.89
N GLU A 98 8.32 -6.64 19.36
CA GLU A 98 8.23 -7.09 20.76
C GLU A 98 9.10 -8.33 21.04
N GLU A 99 9.23 -9.23 20.06
CA GLU A 99 10.00 -10.47 20.19
C GLU A 99 11.52 -10.22 20.25
N TYR A 100 12.02 -9.24 19.51
CA TYR A 100 13.45 -8.90 19.45
C TYR A 100 13.76 -7.63 20.25
N HIS A 101 14.10 -7.81 21.53
CA HIS A 101 14.63 -6.73 22.37
C HIS A 101 16.13 -6.90 22.61
N ALA A 102 16.80 -5.79 22.93
CA ALA A 102 18.18 -5.84 23.39
C ALA A 102 18.26 -6.72 24.65
N PRO A 103 19.31 -7.54 24.81
CA PRO A 103 19.45 -8.39 25.97
C PRO A 103 19.44 -7.56 27.26
N GLU A 104 18.86 -8.07 28.33
CA GLU A 104 18.85 -7.37 29.61
C GLU A 104 20.28 -7.12 30.10
N ILE A 105 20.47 -5.98 30.78
CA ILE A 105 21.74 -5.62 31.40
C ILE A 105 21.92 -6.50 32.63
N ILE A 106 22.97 -7.31 32.65
CA ILE A 106 23.23 -8.22 33.77
C ILE A 106 23.95 -7.41 34.88
N PRO A 107 23.50 -7.46 36.14
CA PRO A 107 24.15 -6.74 37.23
C PRO A 107 25.62 -7.16 37.40
N GLY A 108 26.55 -6.20 37.33
CA GLY A 108 27.99 -6.45 37.42
C GLY A 108 28.69 -6.73 36.08
N GLU A 109 27.97 -6.73 34.97
CA GLU A 109 28.54 -6.86 33.64
C GLU A 109 29.27 -5.58 33.19
N SER A 110 30.42 -5.73 32.55
CA SER A 110 31.10 -4.59 31.93
C SER A 110 30.46 -4.20 30.60
N LEU A 111 30.56 -2.91 30.23
CA LEU A 111 30.03 -2.39 28.96
C LEU A 111 30.57 -3.17 27.73
N LYS A 112 31.78 -3.71 27.82
CA LYS A 112 32.41 -4.51 26.75
C LYS A 112 31.71 -5.86 26.56
N GLN A 113 31.38 -6.55 27.66
CA GLN A 113 30.65 -7.82 27.62
C GLN A 113 29.23 -7.63 27.08
N TYR A 114 28.55 -6.56 27.51
CA TYR A 114 27.23 -6.22 26.98
C TYR A 114 27.27 -5.99 25.47
N LYS A 115 28.26 -5.20 25.00
CA LYS A 115 28.48 -4.95 23.58
C LYS A 115 28.71 -6.25 22.79
N GLU A 116 29.52 -7.16 23.32
CA GLU A 116 29.78 -8.46 22.68
C GLU A 116 28.49 -9.29 22.55
N ARG A 117 27.63 -9.32 23.58
CA ARG A 117 26.33 -10.02 23.49
C ARG A 117 25.40 -9.41 22.44
N VAL A 118 25.33 -8.07 22.38
CA VAL A 118 24.54 -7.37 21.36
C VAL A 118 25.08 -7.66 19.95
N GLU A 119 26.40 -7.63 19.76
CA GLU A 119 27.02 -7.97 18.47
C GLU A 119 26.75 -9.42 18.06
N GLN A 120 26.77 -10.36 19.02
CA GLN A 120 26.42 -11.75 18.75
C GLN A 120 24.95 -11.89 18.33
N LEU A 121 24.02 -11.23 19.02
CA LEU A 121 22.60 -11.22 18.67
C LEU A 121 22.37 -10.67 17.26
N ILE A 122 23.02 -9.54 16.92
CA ILE A 122 22.92 -8.95 15.58
C ILE A 122 23.47 -9.92 14.51
N LYS A 123 24.57 -10.63 14.79
CA LYS A 123 25.13 -11.63 13.88
C LYS A 123 24.17 -12.79 13.64
N THR A 124 23.56 -13.34 14.69
CA THR A 124 22.56 -14.42 14.55
C THR A 124 21.34 -13.95 13.76
N MET A 125 20.79 -12.77 14.06
CA MET A 125 19.67 -12.20 13.30
C MET A 125 19.98 -12.02 11.81
N ASN A 126 21.18 -11.51 11.49
CA ASN A 126 21.60 -11.34 10.10
C ASN A 126 21.77 -12.68 9.37
N MET A 127 22.26 -13.71 10.07
CA MET A 127 22.37 -15.07 9.53
C MET A 127 20.99 -15.69 9.26
N GLU A 128 20.06 -15.61 10.21
CA GLU A 128 18.68 -16.08 10.05
C GLU A 128 17.98 -15.39 8.87
N LYS A 129 18.11 -14.07 8.79
CA LYS A 129 17.60 -13.26 7.66
C LYS A 129 18.19 -13.74 6.33
N PHE A 130 19.49 -13.99 6.27
CA PHE A 130 20.15 -14.47 5.05
C PHE A 130 19.60 -15.83 4.60
N VAL A 131 19.44 -16.77 5.53
CA VAL A 131 18.87 -18.10 5.25
C VAL A 131 17.43 -17.98 4.73
N LEU A 132 16.61 -17.13 5.36
CA LEU A 132 15.23 -16.89 4.93
C LEU A 132 15.17 -16.30 3.52
N LEU A 133 15.98 -15.28 3.22
CA LEU A 133 16.05 -14.67 1.90
C LEU A 133 16.43 -15.69 0.82
N LYS A 134 17.39 -16.58 1.13
CA LYS A 134 17.78 -17.66 0.21
C LYS A 134 16.65 -18.65 -0.03
N ARG A 135 15.88 -19.01 0.99
CA ARG A 135 14.70 -19.88 0.83
C ARG A 135 13.62 -19.23 -0.05
N ILE A 136 13.33 -17.95 0.18
CA ILE A 136 12.37 -17.18 -0.64
C ILE A 136 12.82 -17.11 -2.10
N GLU A 137 14.12 -16.89 -2.35
CA GLU A 137 14.69 -16.88 -3.69
C GLU A 137 14.52 -18.23 -4.40
N GLN A 138 14.78 -19.34 -3.71
CA GLN A 138 14.57 -20.69 -4.24
C GLN A 138 13.09 -20.98 -4.56
N GLU A 139 12.17 -20.57 -3.69
CA GLU A 139 10.73 -20.75 -3.89
C GLU A 139 10.21 -19.95 -5.09
N LYS A 140 10.67 -18.69 -5.24
CA LYS A 140 10.34 -17.87 -6.42
C LYS A 140 10.80 -18.53 -7.72
N ASN A 141 12.02 -19.06 -7.75
CA ASN A 141 12.57 -19.73 -8.93
C ASN A 141 11.81 -21.02 -9.28
N LYS A 142 11.29 -21.74 -8.28
CA LYS A 142 10.44 -22.92 -8.49
C LYS A 142 9.04 -22.58 -9.00
N CYS A 143 8.48 -21.44 -8.61
CA CYS A 143 7.13 -21.02 -9.00
C CYS A 143 7.05 -20.45 -10.42
N CYS A 144 8.20 -20.12 -11.03
CA CYS A 144 8.32 -19.58 -12.40
C CYS A 144 8.69 -20.64 -13.46
N GLN A 145 8.75 -21.92 -13.11
CA GLN A 145 8.86 -23.07 -14.02
C GLN A 145 7.51 -23.79 -14.12
#